data_AF-A0A7S1S0Q1-F1
#
_entry.id   AF-A0A7S1S0Q1-F1
#
_cell.length_a   1.000
_cell.length_b   1.000
_cell.length_c   1.000
_cell.angle_alpha   90.00
_cell.angle_beta   90.00
_cell.angle_gamma   90.00
#
_symmetry.space_group_name_H-M   'P 1'
#
loop_
_entity.id
_entity.type
_entity.pdbx_description
1 polymer ?
#
loop_
_entity_poly.entity_id
_entity_poly.type
_entity_poly.pdbx_seq_one_letter_code
_entity_poly.pdbx_strand_id
1 'polypeptide(L)'
;MANLQPQPQVMGSAGRDPVADMQRQMAGHVAQQGAQEAQARARYGIREVKLYIQENPVSLKVMCFITGLVLMVFSILGVFNIFNAAFRPKEYMTNVYNLVFGMIICICDGKESWSKSCCDVQAKLFTYAYALATQTGRALFYFYVGSMTLLVLPDNFLWDVIYACIGGVLCLLALCMLFLQWCAPRCGCQGQQVYR
;
A
#
# COMPACT_ATOMS: atom_id res chain seq x y z
N MET A 1 -52.15 -41.66 -31.47
CA MET A 1 -53.21 -40.80 -30.88
C MET A 1 -52.53 -39.87 -29.90
N ALA A 2 -52.11 -38.70 -30.39
CA ALA A 2 -51.35 -37.70 -29.63
C ALA A 2 -52.31 -36.61 -29.14
N ASN A 3 -52.34 -36.41 -27.82
CA ASN A 3 -53.18 -35.43 -27.15
C ASN A 3 -52.37 -34.12 -27.01
N LEU A 4 -52.52 -33.21 -27.97
CA LEU A 4 -51.92 -31.88 -27.97
C LEU A 4 -52.73 -30.99 -27.00
N GLN A 5 -52.25 -30.85 -25.77
CA GLN A 5 -52.75 -29.83 -24.85
C GLN A 5 -52.31 -28.44 -25.34
N PRO A 6 -53.23 -27.45 -25.44
CA PRO A 6 -52.88 -26.09 -25.77
C PRO A 6 -52.15 -25.42 -24.60
N GLN A 7 -50.99 -24.82 -24.89
CA GLN A 7 -50.30 -23.98 -23.92
C GLN A 7 -51.09 -22.68 -23.67
N PRO A 8 -51.20 -22.21 -22.41
CA PRO A 8 -51.76 -20.90 -22.13
C PRO A 8 -50.82 -19.82 -22.67
N GLN A 9 -51.21 -19.19 -23.77
CA GLN A 9 -50.64 -17.93 -24.20
C GLN A 9 -51.00 -16.87 -23.16
N VAL A 10 -50.08 -16.57 -22.26
CA VAL A 10 -50.15 -15.39 -21.40
C VAL A 10 -49.91 -14.20 -22.33
N MET A 11 -51.00 -13.56 -22.75
CA MET A 11 -50.97 -12.33 -23.51
C MET A 11 -50.42 -11.24 -22.59
N GLY A 12 -49.08 -11.12 -22.59
CA GLY A 12 -48.32 -10.14 -21.83
C GLY A 12 -48.67 -8.74 -22.31
N SER A 13 -49.62 -8.12 -21.62
CA SER A 13 -49.86 -6.70 -21.70
C SER A 13 -48.52 -6.00 -21.47
N ALA A 14 -48.05 -5.24 -22.46
CA ALA A 14 -46.95 -4.28 -22.32
C ALA A 14 -47.42 -3.09 -21.46
N GLY A 15 -47.98 -3.40 -20.29
CA GLY A 15 -48.37 -2.47 -19.26
C GLY A 15 -47.11 -2.00 -18.58
N ARG A 16 -46.82 -0.71 -18.73
CA ARG A 16 -45.76 -0.02 -18.03
C ARG A 16 -46.06 -0.12 -16.54
N ASP A 17 -45.40 -1.04 -15.83
CA ASP A 17 -45.60 -1.23 -14.40
C ASP A 17 -45.10 0.02 -13.65
N PRO A 18 -45.98 0.84 -13.06
CA PRO A 18 -45.59 2.08 -12.39
C PRO A 18 -44.67 1.82 -11.18
N VAL A 19 -44.71 0.60 -10.64
CA VAL A 19 -43.85 0.14 -9.55
C VAL A 19 -42.38 0.02 -10.00
N ALA A 20 -42.13 -0.42 -11.22
CA ALA A 20 -40.77 -0.56 -11.75
C ALA A 20 -40.09 0.80 -11.97
N ASP A 21 -40.85 1.79 -12.43
CA ASP A 21 -40.36 3.16 -12.62
C ASP A 21 -40.07 3.86 -11.28
N MET A 22 -40.93 3.66 -10.26
CA MET A 22 -40.71 4.18 -8.90
C MET A 22 -39.47 3.56 -8.24
N GLN A 23 -39.25 2.25 -8.41
CA GLN A 23 -38.08 1.56 -7.85
C GLN A 23 -36.76 2.06 -8.45
N ARG A 24 -36.75 2.42 -9.75
CA ARG A 24 -35.58 3.02 -10.41
C ARG A 24 -35.25 4.42 -9.87
N GLN A 25 -36.26 5.26 -9.64
CA GLN A 25 -36.03 6.60 -9.07
C GLN A 25 -35.52 6.53 -7.62
N MET A 26 -36.09 5.63 -6.82
CA MET A 26 -35.65 5.43 -5.44
C MET A 26 -34.22 4.89 -5.37
N ALA A 27 -33.84 3.94 -6.24
CA ALA A 27 -32.48 3.44 -6.34
C ALA A 27 -31.46 4.55 -6.68
N GLY A 28 -31.83 5.48 -7.58
CA GLY A 28 -30.99 6.62 -7.93
C GLY A 28 -30.72 7.57 -6.76
N HIS A 29 -31.74 7.89 -5.96
CA HIS A 29 -31.58 8.76 -4.79
C HIS A 29 -30.80 8.11 -3.65
N VAL A 30 -31.01 6.81 -3.41
CA VAL A 30 -30.24 6.07 -2.40
C VAL A 30 -28.77 5.99 -2.80
N ALA A 31 -28.46 5.75 -4.08
CA ALA A 31 -27.08 5.75 -4.56
C ALA A 31 -26.39 7.11 -4.38
N GLN A 32 -27.10 8.21 -4.66
CA GLN A 32 -26.55 9.57 -4.47
C GLN A 32 -26.36 9.93 -3.00
N GLN A 33 -27.32 9.62 -2.13
CA GLN A 33 -27.19 9.84 -0.69
C GLN A 33 -26.03 9.01 -0.09
N GLY A 34 -25.93 7.74 -0.47
CA GLY A 34 -24.83 6.88 -0.05
C GLY A 34 -23.46 7.41 -0.50
N ALA A 35 -23.36 7.94 -1.72
CA ALA A 35 -22.13 8.55 -2.22
C ALA A 35 -21.73 9.82 -1.44
N GLN A 36 -22.68 10.69 -1.09
CA GLN A 36 -22.41 11.89 -0.31
C GLN A 36 -21.99 11.56 1.12
N GLU A 37 -22.64 10.60 1.76
CA GLU A 37 -22.28 10.15 3.10
C GLU A 37 -20.90 9.48 3.11
N ALA A 38 -20.60 8.64 2.12
CA ALA A 38 -19.28 8.04 1.96
C ALA A 38 -18.19 9.11 1.79
N GLN A 39 -18.43 10.17 1.00
CA GLN A 39 -17.49 11.28 0.86
C GLN A 39 -17.28 12.04 2.18
N ALA A 40 -18.35 12.30 2.94
CA ALA A 40 -18.24 12.98 4.23
C ALA A 40 -17.42 12.17 5.24
N ARG A 41 -17.68 10.86 5.34
CA ARG A 41 -16.92 9.94 6.20
C ARG A 41 -15.47 9.81 5.75
N ALA A 42 -15.21 9.72 4.44
CA ALA A 42 -13.85 9.66 3.90
C ALA A 42 -13.05 10.93 4.24
N ARG A 43 -13.65 12.12 4.15
CA ARG A 43 -12.99 13.38 4.55
C ARG A 43 -12.65 13.41 6.04
N TYR A 44 -13.55 12.92 6.90
CA TYR A 44 -13.29 12.83 8.34
C TYR A 44 -12.13 11.87 8.64
N GLY A 45 -12.15 10.67 8.06
CA GLY A 45 -11.08 9.68 8.24
C GLY A 45 -9.72 10.20 7.74
N ILE A 46 -9.67 10.87 6.57
CA ILE A 46 -8.43 11.48 6.06
C ILE A 46 -7.91 12.56 7.03
N ARG A 47 -8.80 13.33 7.67
CA ARG A 47 -8.40 14.36 8.64
C ARG A 47 -7.83 13.77 9.92
N GLU A 48 -8.45 12.72 10.45
CA GLU A 48 -7.99 12.02 11.65
C GLU A 48 -6.64 11.31 11.40
N VAL A 49 -6.50 10.61 10.29
CA VAL A 49 -5.22 10.01 9.86
C VAL A 49 -4.15 11.09 9.72
N LYS A 50 -4.48 12.24 9.13
CA LYS A 50 -3.55 13.36 9.03
C LYS A 50 -3.11 13.87 10.40
N LEU A 51 -4.04 14.03 11.34
CA LEU A 51 -3.72 14.47 12.71
C LEU A 51 -2.84 13.46 13.43
N TYR A 52 -3.21 12.19 13.42
CA TYR A 52 -2.44 11.11 14.06
C TYR A 52 -1.00 11.03 13.52
N ILE A 53 -0.83 11.17 12.20
CA ILE A 53 0.49 11.15 11.57
C ILE A 53 1.28 12.43 11.86
N GLN A 54 0.64 13.60 11.84
CA GLN A 54 1.31 14.87 12.18
C GLN A 54 1.80 14.87 13.62
N GLU A 55 1.02 14.29 14.54
CA GLU A 55 1.41 14.17 15.95
C GLU A 55 2.59 13.20 16.13
N ASN A 56 2.71 12.17 15.29
CA ASN A 56 3.72 11.13 15.46
C ASN A 56 4.42 10.74 14.14
N PRO A 57 5.28 11.62 13.57
CA PRO A 57 6.13 11.25 12.43
C PRO A 57 7.09 10.08 12.76
N VAL A 58 7.31 9.85 14.05
CA VAL A 58 8.05 8.70 14.58
C VAL A 58 7.34 7.39 14.27
N SER A 59 6.00 7.34 14.35
CA SER A 59 5.23 6.11 14.11
C SER A 59 5.39 5.60 12.67
N LEU A 60 5.40 6.51 11.67
CA LEU A 60 5.64 6.12 10.28
C LEU A 60 7.04 5.53 10.07
N LYS A 61 8.07 6.14 10.66
CA LYS A 61 9.44 5.61 10.58
C LYS A 61 9.53 4.22 11.21
N VAL A 62 8.89 4.02 12.37
CA VAL A 62 8.86 2.72 13.03
C VAL A 62 8.14 1.67 12.18
N MET A 63 7.00 2.03 11.56
CA MET A 63 6.29 1.13 10.65
C MET A 63 7.15 0.75 9.44
N CYS A 64 7.78 1.72 8.76
CA CYS A 64 8.69 1.45 7.65
C CYS A 64 9.89 0.59 8.06
N PHE A 65 10.46 0.85 9.24
CA PHE A 65 11.54 0.04 9.80
C PHE A 65 11.09 -1.41 10.04
N ILE A 66 9.92 -1.63 10.63
CA ILE A 66 9.36 -2.98 10.87
C ILE A 66 9.08 -3.66 9.53
N THR A 67 8.49 -2.96 8.55
CA THR A 67 8.22 -3.53 7.23
C THR A 67 9.53 -3.90 6.50
N GLY A 68 10.57 -3.07 6.58
CA GLY A 68 11.90 -3.38 6.05
C GLY A 68 12.54 -4.58 6.73
N LEU A 69 12.38 -4.71 8.06
CA LEU A 69 12.87 -5.85 8.84
C LEU A 69 12.15 -7.15 8.43
N VAL A 70 10.83 -7.09 8.30
CA VAL A 70 10.00 -8.21 7.85
C VAL A 70 10.40 -8.64 6.44
N LEU A 71 10.57 -7.67 5.51
CA LEU A 71 11.06 -7.94 4.16
C LEU A 71 12.42 -8.64 4.18
N MET A 72 13.34 -8.21 5.05
CA MET A 72 14.66 -8.81 5.21
C MET A 72 14.57 -10.26 5.71
N VAL A 73 13.79 -10.52 6.76
CA VAL A 73 13.58 -11.87 7.32
C VAL A 73 12.99 -12.82 6.28
N PHE A 74 11.96 -12.39 5.56
CA PHE A 74 11.35 -13.21 4.50
C PHE A 74 12.30 -13.43 3.31
N SER A 75 13.14 -12.44 2.97
CA SER A 75 14.17 -12.60 1.94
C SER A 75 15.22 -13.64 2.35
N ILE A 76 15.64 -13.65 3.63
CA ILE A 76 16.56 -14.66 4.17
C ILE A 76 15.92 -16.06 4.10
N LEU A 77 14.66 -16.19 4.53
CA LEU A 77 13.92 -17.45 4.44
C LEU A 77 13.77 -17.90 2.98
N GLY A 78 13.53 -16.96 2.05
CA GLY A 78 13.50 -17.22 0.61
C GLY A 78 14.83 -17.76 0.09
N VAL A 79 15.96 -17.18 0.49
CA VAL A 79 17.30 -17.68 0.13
C VAL A 79 17.54 -19.08 0.69
N PHE A 80 17.14 -19.37 1.92
CA PHE A 80 17.32 -20.70 2.50
C PHE A 80 16.40 -21.76 1.91
N ASN A 81 15.16 -21.42 1.58
CA ASN A 81 14.20 -22.34 0.98
C ASN A 81 14.60 -22.76 -0.44
N ILE A 82 15.35 -21.91 -1.17
CA ILE A 82 15.89 -22.22 -2.51
C ILE A 82 16.90 -23.38 -2.48
N PHE A 83 17.58 -23.64 -1.36
CA PHE A 83 18.46 -24.83 -1.28
C PHE A 83 17.68 -26.15 -1.37
N ASN A 84 16.36 -26.12 -1.15
CA ASN A 84 15.48 -27.29 -1.26
C ASN A 84 14.61 -27.24 -2.53
N ALA A 85 14.22 -26.04 -3.00
CA ALA A 85 13.43 -25.84 -4.21
C ALA A 85 14.35 -25.56 -5.43
N ALA A 86 14.50 -26.57 -6.29
CA ALA A 86 15.14 -26.55 -7.62
C ALA A 86 15.67 -25.18 -8.12
N PHE A 87 16.98 -25.09 -8.31
CA PHE A 87 17.74 -23.91 -8.75
C PHE A 87 17.06 -23.04 -9.84
N ARG A 88 16.30 -22.03 -9.40
CA ARG A 88 15.80 -20.94 -10.26
C ARG A 88 16.61 -19.68 -9.96
N PRO A 89 17.67 -19.36 -10.74
CA PRO A 89 18.58 -18.25 -10.46
C PRO A 89 17.88 -16.88 -10.39
N LYS A 90 16.74 -16.73 -11.08
CA LYS A 90 15.91 -15.52 -11.04
C LYS A 90 15.34 -15.22 -9.65
N GLU A 91 14.84 -16.24 -8.95
CA GLU A 91 14.26 -16.09 -7.60
C GLU A 91 15.35 -15.75 -6.58
N TYR A 92 16.52 -16.38 -6.72
CA TYR A 92 17.68 -16.08 -5.90
C TYR A 92 18.11 -14.61 -6.02
N MET A 93 18.29 -14.12 -7.25
CA MET A 93 18.65 -12.70 -7.46
C MET A 93 17.60 -11.77 -6.85
N THR A 94 16.32 -12.06 -7.04
CA THR A 94 15.22 -11.25 -6.49
C THR A 94 15.29 -11.18 -4.96
N ASN A 95 15.45 -12.33 -4.29
CA ASN A 95 15.56 -12.37 -2.83
C ASN A 95 16.80 -11.62 -2.33
N VAL A 96 17.92 -11.69 -3.04
CA VAL A 96 19.13 -10.92 -2.71
C VAL A 96 18.88 -9.41 -2.86
N TYR A 97 18.23 -8.96 -3.93
CA TYR A 97 17.87 -7.55 -4.09
C TYR A 97 16.91 -7.06 -2.99
N ASN A 98 15.87 -7.85 -2.68
CA ASN A 98 14.93 -7.53 -1.60
C ASN A 98 15.61 -7.47 -0.23
N LEU A 99 16.58 -8.35 0.01
CA LEU A 99 17.41 -8.33 1.22
C LEU A 99 18.19 -7.02 1.35
N VAL A 100 18.86 -6.60 0.27
CA VAL A 100 19.65 -5.36 0.23
C VAL A 100 18.74 -4.15 0.41
N PHE A 101 17.60 -4.10 -0.29
CA PHE A 101 16.65 -3.00 -0.14
C PHE A 101 16.01 -2.95 1.24
N GLY A 102 15.62 -4.08 1.82
CA GLY A 102 15.15 -4.18 3.21
C GLY A 102 16.18 -3.65 4.20
N MET A 103 17.46 -3.98 3.99
CA MET A 103 18.56 -3.45 4.80
C MET A 103 18.71 -1.93 4.67
N ILE A 104 18.63 -1.39 3.46
CA ILE A 104 18.66 0.06 3.22
C ILE A 104 17.49 0.75 3.93
N ILE A 105 16.28 0.19 3.87
CA ILE A 105 15.10 0.72 4.58
C ILE A 105 15.37 0.74 6.09
N CYS A 106 15.85 -0.37 6.66
CA CYS A 106 16.18 -0.44 8.08
C CYS A 106 17.26 0.57 8.51
N ILE A 107 18.26 0.84 7.67
CA ILE A 107 19.29 1.86 7.94
C ILE A 107 18.71 3.27 7.84
N CYS A 108 17.85 3.54 6.86
CA CYS A 108 17.25 4.86 6.64
C CYS A 108 16.28 5.28 7.74
N ASP A 109 15.53 4.32 8.30
CA ASP A 109 14.54 4.55 9.37
C ASP A 109 14.99 4.06 10.75
N GLY A 110 16.22 3.55 10.84
CA GLY A 110 16.84 3.16 12.10
C GLY A 110 16.95 4.34 13.07
N LYS A 111 16.89 4.03 14.37
CA LYS A 111 17.05 5.04 15.42
C LYS A 111 18.46 5.65 15.33
N GLU A 112 18.56 6.97 15.40
CA GLU A 112 19.85 7.70 15.31
C GLU A 112 20.88 7.21 16.33
N SER A 113 20.42 6.71 17.50
CA SER A 113 21.29 6.12 18.51
C SER A 113 22.00 4.84 18.03
N TRP A 114 21.40 4.08 17.12
CA TRP A 114 22.01 2.88 16.53
C TRP A 114 23.02 3.25 15.45
N SER A 115 22.79 4.33 14.70
CA SER A 115 23.75 4.78 13.67
C SER A 115 25.11 5.11 14.26
N LYS A 116 25.15 5.75 15.45
CA LYS A 116 26.41 6.06 16.14
C LYS A 116 27.20 4.81 16.54
N SER A 117 26.51 3.71 16.83
CA SER A 117 27.15 2.43 17.14
C SER A 117 27.59 1.67 15.87
N CYS A 118 26.88 1.86 14.75
CA CYS A 118 27.14 1.18 13.47
C CYS A 118 28.05 2.00 12.53
N CYS A 119 29.20 2.47 13.02
CA CYS A 119 30.28 3.05 12.19
C CYS A 119 29.85 4.15 11.19
N ASP A 120 28.87 4.98 11.55
CA ASP A 120 28.34 6.05 10.70
C ASP A 120 27.89 5.58 9.30
N VAL A 121 27.46 4.33 9.18
CA VAL A 121 26.97 3.75 7.91
C VAL A 121 25.83 4.58 7.33
N GLN A 122 24.94 5.11 8.18
CA GLN A 122 23.86 6.01 7.74
C GLN A 122 24.39 7.31 7.11
N ALA A 123 25.41 7.92 7.72
CA ALA A 123 26.01 9.15 7.20
C ALA A 123 26.71 8.90 5.85
N LYS A 124 27.43 7.77 5.73
CA LYS A 124 28.03 7.37 4.45
C LYS A 124 26.96 7.11 3.40
N LEU A 125 25.89 6.40 3.73
CA LEU A 125 24.77 6.14 2.83
C LEU A 125 24.15 7.45 2.34
N PHE A 126 23.90 8.41 3.24
CA PHE A 126 23.38 9.73 2.87
C PHE A 126 24.36 10.59 2.06
N THR A 127 25.67 10.38 2.24
CA THR A 127 26.70 11.04 1.43
C THR A 127 26.70 10.53 0.00
N TYR A 128 26.60 9.21 -0.21
CA TYR A 128 26.54 8.62 -1.55
C TYR A 128 25.17 8.77 -2.22
N ALA A 129 24.10 8.72 -1.43
CA ALA A 129 22.73 8.73 -1.90
C ALA A 129 21.95 9.90 -1.26
N TYR A 130 22.32 11.13 -1.64
CA TYR A 130 21.70 12.35 -1.11
C TYR A 130 20.17 12.37 -1.25
N ALA A 131 19.64 11.74 -2.29
CA ALA A 131 18.20 11.56 -2.46
C ALA A 131 17.54 10.88 -1.25
N LEU A 132 18.17 9.84 -0.67
CA LEU A 132 17.65 9.11 0.49
C LEU A 132 17.76 9.91 1.80
N ALA A 133 18.57 10.97 1.85
CA ALA A 133 18.58 11.87 3.00
C ALA A 133 17.29 12.73 3.06
N THR A 134 16.69 13.00 1.89
CA THR A 134 15.44 13.77 1.80
C THR A 134 14.22 12.90 2.10
N GLN A 135 13.20 13.46 2.76
CA GLN A 135 11.94 12.74 3.03
C GLN A 135 11.26 12.27 1.74
N THR A 136 11.32 13.08 0.67
CA THR A 136 10.75 12.74 -0.65
C THR A 136 11.47 11.57 -1.28
N GLY A 137 12.81 11.58 -1.28
CA GLY A 137 13.57 10.50 -1.88
C GLY A 137 13.41 9.18 -1.13
N ARG A 138 13.28 9.19 0.21
CA ARG A 138 12.87 8.00 0.96
C ARG A 138 11.51 7.48 0.54
N ALA A 139 10.50 8.35 0.45
CA ALA A 139 9.16 7.95 0.06
C ALA A 139 9.14 7.37 -1.37
N LEU A 140 9.82 8.00 -2.33
CA LEU A 140 9.96 7.47 -3.70
C LEU A 140 10.71 6.14 -3.74
N PHE A 141 11.76 5.99 -2.93
CA PHE A 141 12.49 4.74 -2.82
C PHE A 141 11.61 3.62 -2.24
N TYR A 142 10.82 3.88 -1.20
CA TYR A 142 9.89 2.90 -0.63
C TYR A 142 8.76 2.54 -1.61
N PHE A 143 8.27 3.52 -2.37
CA PHE A 143 7.31 3.27 -3.45
C PHE A 143 7.91 2.36 -4.53
N TYR A 144 9.15 2.64 -4.95
CA TYR A 144 9.87 1.80 -5.91
C TYR A 144 10.06 0.38 -5.39
N VAL A 145 10.59 0.20 -4.18
CA VAL A 145 10.81 -1.12 -3.58
C VAL A 145 9.48 -1.86 -3.40
N GLY A 146 8.44 -1.19 -2.90
CA GLY A 146 7.11 -1.76 -2.76
C GLY A 146 6.53 -2.21 -4.09
N SER A 147 6.58 -1.37 -5.12
CA SER A 147 6.08 -1.70 -6.46
C SER A 147 6.86 -2.84 -7.12
N MET A 148 8.19 -2.87 -6.96
CA MET A 148 9.04 -3.96 -7.43
C MET A 148 8.67 -5.28 -6.73
N THR A 149 8.48 -5.25 -5.40
CA THR A 149 8.06 -6.40 -4.61
C THR A 149 6.68 -6.91 -5.04
N LEU A 150 5.76 -6.01 -5.40
CA LEU A 150 4.43 -6.33 -5.94
C LEU A 150 4.43 -6.84 -7.38
N LEU A 151 5.51 -6.64 -8.14
CA LEU A 151 5.60 -7.08 -9.54
C LEU A 151 6.36 -8.41 -9.65
N VAL A 152 7.25 -8.71 -8.70
CA VAL A 152 8.04 -9.94 -8.68
C VAL A 152 7.43 -10.94 -7.72
N LEU A 153 6.28 -11.50 -8.12
CA LEU A 153 5.58 -12.54 -7.37
C LEU A 153 6.21 -13.91 -7.64
N PRO A 154 6.49 -14.70 -6.59
CA PRO A 154 6.90 -16.10 -6.74
C PRO A 154 5.71 -16.99 -7.14
N ASP A 155 5.98 -18.12 -7.80
CA ASP A 155 4.93 -19.06 -8.27
C ASP A 155 4.13 -19.71 -7.11
N ASN A 156 4.61 -19.63 -5.89
CA ASN A 156 3.97 -20.23 -4.72
C ASN A 156 2.91 -19.30 -4.13
N PHE A 157 1.65 -19.73 -4.11
CA PHE A 157 0.52 -18.94 -3.60
C PHE A 157 0.74 -18.32 -2.22
N LEU A 158 1.31 -19.08 -1.27
CA LEU A 158 1.58 -18.56 0.08
C LEU A 158 2.61 -17.42 0.06
N TRP A 159 3.69 -17.59 -0.71
CA TRP A 159 4.73 -16.58 -0.82
C TRP A 159 4.24 -15.36 -1.60
N ASP A 160 3.47 -15.58 -2.66
CA ASP A 160 2.78 -14.54 -3.42
C ASP A 160 1.97 -13.62 -2.48
N VAL A 161 1.08 -14.19 -1.66
CA VAL A 161 0.28 -13.39 -0.71
C VAL A 161 1.17 -12.63 0.28
N ILE A 162 2.23 -13.23 0.80
CA ILE A 162 3.14 -12.56 1.74
C ILE A 162 3.86 -11.38 1.06
N TYR A 163 4.43 -11.58 -0.11
CA TYR A 163 5.11 -10.53 -0.86
C TYR A 163 4.14 -9.44 -1.32
N ALA A 164 2.94 -9.81 -1.74
CA ALA A 164 1.86 -8.89 -2.06
C ALA A 164 1.48 -8.02 -0.85
N CYS A 165 1.35 -8.61 0.34
CA CYS A 165 1.06 -7.87 1.56
C CYS A 165 2.19 -6.90 1.94
N ILE A 166 3.46 -7.37 1.93
CA ILE A 166 4.61 -6.53 2.30
C ILE A 166 4.79 -5.38 1.30
N GLY A 167 4.76 -5.67 -0.01
CA GLY A 167 4.87 -4.68 -1.07
C GLY A 167 3.71 -3.68 -1.04
N GLY A 168 2.49 -4.15 -0.77
CA GLY A 168 1.31 -3.31 -0.60
C GLY A 168 1.43 -2.35 0.58
N VAL A 169 1.92 -2.82 1.74
CA VAL A 169 2.17 -1.99 2.91
C VAL A 169 3.26 -0.95 2.62
N LEU A 170 4.38 -1.33 1.98
CA LEU A 170 5.42 -0.37 1.59
C LEU A 170 4.90 0.71 0.64
N CYS A 171 4.13 0.33 -0.39
CA CYS A 171 3.49 1.26 -1.31
C CYS A 171 2.54 2.22 -0.58
N LEU A 172 1.71 1.69 0.33
CA LEU A 172 0.78 2.51 1.12
C LEU A 172 1.53 3.51 2.00
N LEU A 173 2.55 3.06 2.73
CA LEU A 173 3.39 3.93 3.57
C LEU A 173 4.09 5.02 2.76
N ALA A 174 4.61 4.66 1.58
CA ALA A 174 5.24 5.60 0.66
C ALA A 174 4.25 6.66 0.15
N LEU A 175 3.05 6.24 -0.26
CA LEU A 175 1.98 7.16 -0.67
C LEU A 175 1.53 8.06 0.48
N CYS A 176 1.41 7.53 1.70
CA CYS A 176 1.15 8.34 2.88
C CYS A 176 2.23 9.41 3.10
N MET A 177 3.52 9.04 3.01
CA MET A 177 4.63 10.01 3.13
C MET A 177 4.58 11.09 2.04
N LEU A 178 4.34 10.71 0.78
CA LEU A 178 4.20 11.65 -0.33
C LEU A 178 2.99 12.57 -0.15
N PHE A 179 1.85 12.03 0.26
CA PHE A 179 0.63 12.79 0.48
C PHE A 179 0.81 13.84 1.58
N LEU A 180 1.42 13.47 2.70
CA LEU A 180 1.72 14.41 3.79
C LEU A 180 2.62 15.55 3.32
N GLN A 181 3.65 15.21 2.54
CA GLN A 181 4.55 16.22 2.01
C GLN A 181 3.87 17.15 1.01
N TRP A 182 2.96 16.64 0.18
CA TRP A 182 2.25 17.46 -0.79
C TRP A 182 1.14 18.32 -0.14
N CYS A 183 0.52 17.82 0.93
CA CYS A 183 -0.49 18.54 1.68
C CYS A 183 0.09 19.60 2.63
N ALA A 184 1.33 19.43 3.10
CA ALA A 184 1.94 20.37 4.05
C ALA A 184 2.01 21.83 3.53
N PRO A 185 2.46 22.12 2.29
CA PRO A 185 2.47 23.47 1.74
C PRO A 185 1.07 24.09 1.61
N ARG A 186 0.07 23.29 1.24
CA ARG A 186 -1.30 23.78 0.99
C ARG A 186 -2.08 24.10 2.26
N CYS A 187 -1.66 23.59 3.42
CA CYS A 187 -2.38 23.78 4.68
C CYS A 187 -1.78 24.87 5.58
N GLY A 188 -0.73 25.57 5.14
CA GLY A 188 -0.09 26.63 5.94
C GLY A 188 0.66 26.13 7.18
N CYS A 189 0.77 24.81 7.39
CA CYS A 189 1.49 24.20 8.52
C CYS A 189 3.01 24.13 8.27
N GLN A 190 3.60 25.15 7.66
CA GLN A 190 5.02 25.16 7.27
C GLN A 190 5.97 25.41 8.46
N GLY A 191 5.44 25.68 9.65
CA GLY A 191 6.19 26.25 10.77
C GLY A 191 7.01 25.32 11.65
N GLN A 192 7.00 23.98 11.46
CA GLN A 192 7.59 23.08 12.48
C GLN A 192 8.56 22.01 11.98
N GLN A 193 8.88 21.94 10.68
CA GLN A 193 9.83 20.95 10.14
C GLN A 193 11.28 21.43 9.97
N VAL A 194 11.64 22.63 10.41
CA VAL A 194 12.96 23.24 10.12
C VAL A 194 14.01 23.01 11.22
N TYR A 195 13.69 22.31 12.31
CA TYR A 195 14.67 21.94 13.35
C TYR A 195 14.68 20.43 13.61
N ARG A 196 15.33 19.65 12.74
CA ARG A 196 15.97 18.37 13.07
C ARG A 196 16.98 17.98 12.01
#